data_AF-A0A2P5A761-F1
#
_entry.id   AF-A0A2P5A761-F1
#
_cell.length_a   1.000
_cell.length_b   1.000
_cell.length_c   1.000
_cell.angle_alpha   90.00
_cell.angle_beta   90.00
_cell.angle_gamma   90.00
#
_symmetry.space_group_name_H-M   'P 1'
#
loop_
_entity.id
_entity.type
_entity.pdbx_description
1 polymer ?
#
loop_
_entity_poly.entity_id
_entity_poly.type
_entity_poly.pdbx_seq_one_letter_code
_entity_poly.pdbx_strand_id
1 'polypeptide(L)' 'MTVDEYYARFVELSQYAHTVRTHSRLQLMQFRINLRPEIRSRLEPFLVTLLIKAYGIAKRIEAMLIGDRGTSGGNIWI' A
#
# COMPACT_ATOMS: atom_id res chain seq x y z
N MET A 1 -11.26 -1.92 2.66
CA MET A 1 -10.11 -1.83 3.58
C MET A 1 -9.10 -0.87 3.00
N THR A 2 -8.83 0.25 3.67
CA THR A 2 -7.86 1.27 3.25
C THR A 2 -6.42 0.78 3.40
N VAL A 3 -5.44 1.49 2.83
CA VAL A 3 -4.02 1.19 3.04
C VAL A 3 -3.65 1.35 4.52
N ASP A 4 -4.23 2.32 5.21
CA ASP A 4 -4.01 2.55 6.65
C ASP A 4 -4.53 1.37 7.49
N GLU A 5 -5.76 0.93 7.26
CA GLU A 5 -6.35 -0.22 7.96
C GLU A 5 -5.57 -1.52 7.69
N TYR A 6 -5.15 -1.72 6.44
CA TYR A 6 -4.34 -2.86 6.06
C TYR A 6 -2.98 -2.84 6.76
N TYR A 7 -2.29 -1.70 6.76
CA TYR A 7 -0.98 -1.55 7.37
C TYR A 7 -1.03 -1.76 8.89
N ALA A 8 -2.04 -1.20 9.57
CA ALA A 8 -2.22 -1.40 11.01
C ALA A 8 -2.36 -2.88 11.37
N ARG A 9 -3.25 -3.61 10.68
CA ARG A 9 -3.43 -5.06 10.87
C ARG A 9 -2.16 -5.85 10.52
N PHE A 10 -1.46 -5.45 9.47
CA PHE A 10 -0.22 -6.10 9.06
C PHE A 10 0.86 -5.98 10.13
N VAL A 11 1.03 -4.79 10.72
CA VAL A 11 2.00 -4.54 11.81
C VAL A 11 1.63 -5.34 13.06
N GLU A 12 0.35 -5.32 13.45
CA GLU A 12 -0.16 -6.08 14.60
C GLU A 12 0.12 -7.58 14.46
N LEU A 13 -0.27 -8.19 13.33
CA LEU A 13 -0.05 -9.62 13.09
C LEU A 13 1.45 -9.98 12.98
N SER A 14 2.27 -9.06 12.45
CA SER A 14 3.72 -9.26 12.34
C SER A 14 4.41 -9.35 13.69
N GLN A 15 3.84 -8.79 14.76
CA GLN A 15 4.41 -8.88 16.12
C GLN A 15 4.29 -10.29 16.72
N TYR A 16 3.29 -11.06 16.30
CA TYR A 16 3.07 -12.43 16.76
C TYR A 16 3.83 -13.47 15.92
N ALA A 17 4.40 -13.08 14.78
CA ALA A 17 5.21 -13.95 13.96
C ALA A 17 6.58 -14.18 14.63
N HIS A 18 6.76 -15.35 15.24
CA HIS A 18 8.01 -15.73 15.87
C HIS A 18 9.07 -16.01 14.80
N THR A 19 9.86 -15.01 14.40
CA THR A 19 11.07 -15.28 13.62
C THR A 19 12.11 -14.17 13.74
N VAL A 20 13.24 -14.61 14.30
CA VAL A 20 14.44 -13.87 14.61
C VAL A 20 15.20 -13.56 13.32
N ARG A 21 15.45 -12.27 13.05
CA ARG A 21 16.54 -11.72 12.20
C ARG A 21 16.48 -11.70 10.65
N THR A 22 15.49 -12.23 9.94
CA THR A 22 15.53 -12.23 8.43
C THR A 22 14.39 -11.47 7.73
N HIS A 23 13.69 -10.58 8.43
CA HIS A 23 12.30 -10.29 8.05
C HIS A 23 11.98 -9.00 7.29
N SER A 24 12.84 -7.99 7.20
CA SER A 24 12.46 -6.71 6.59
C SER A 24 12.08 -6.83 5.10
N ARG A 25 12.82 -7.63 4.33
CA ARG A 25 12.53 -7.90 2.91
C ARG A 25 11.30 -8.79 2.72
N LEU A 26 11.12 -9.79 3.58
CA LEU A 26 9.95 -10.67 3.56
C LEU A 26 8.68 -9.92 3.94
N GLN A 27 8.72 -9.09 4.98
CA GLN A 27 7.60 -8.23 5.38
C GLN A 27 7.24 -7.25 4.26
N LEU A 28 8.24 -6.64 3.61
CA LEU A 28 7.99 -5.79 2.45
C LEU A 28 7.32 -6.56 1.30
N MET A 29 7.81 -7.77 1.00
CA MET A 29 7.24 -8.60 -0.06
C MET A 29 5.79 -9.00 0.26
N GLN A 30 5.53 -9.46 1.49
CA GLN A 30 4.19 -9.80 1.95
C GLN A 30 3.24 -8.60 1.94
N PHE A 31 3.74 -7.44 2.38
CA PHE A 31 2.98 -6.18 2.29
C PHE A 31 2.58 -5.88 0.85
N ARG A 32 3.53 -5.94 -0.10
CA ARG A 32 3.27 -5.64 -1.53
C ARG A 32 2.27 -6.61 -2.17
N ILE A 33 2.41 -7.91 -1.92
CA ILE A 33 1.58 -8.94 -2.56
C ILE A 33 0.11 -8.80 -2.16
N ASN A 34 -0.15 -8.46 -0.89
CA ASN A 34 -1.49 -8.42 -0.31
C ASN A 34 -2.16 -7.03 -0.42
N LEU A 35 -1.51 -6.05 -1.04
CA LEU A 35 -2.18 -4.80 -1.41
C LEU A 35 -3.26 -5.05 -2.46
N ARG A 36 -4.26 -4.16 -2.49
CA ARG A 36 -5.27 -4.15 -3.56
C ARG A 36 -4.59 -4.06 -4.93
N PRO A 37 -5.04 -4.81 -5.95
CA PRO A 37 -4.36 -4.91 -7.25
C PRO A 37 -4.03 -3.56 -7.90
N GLU A 38 -4.93 -2.58 -7.79
CA GLU A 38 -4.79 -1.25 -8.39
C GLU A 38 -3.69 -0.41 -7.71
N ILE A 39 -3.47 -0.64 -6.42
CA ILE A 39 -2.38 -0.01 -5.67
C ILE A 39 -1.08 -0.75 -5.94
N ARG A 40 -1.13 -2.08 -5.94
CA ARG A 40 0.04 -2.95 -6.16
C ARG A 40 0.69 -2.68 -7.51
N SER A 41 -0.09 -2.63 -8.60
CA SER A 41 0.42 -2.37 -9.95
C SER A 41 1.08 -1.00 -10.08
N ARG A 42 0.51 0.03 -9.44
CA ARG A 42 1.09 1.38 -9.40
C ARG A 42 2.31 1.48 -8.48
N LEU A 43 2.43 0.62 -7.47
CA LEU A 43 3.58 0.55 -6.55
C LEU A 43 4.74 -0.27 -7.13
N GLU A 44 4.48 -1.19 -8.06
CA GLU A 44 5.46 -2.11 -8.64
C GLU A 44 6.71 -1.42 -9.22
N PRO A 45 6.59 -0.31 -9.99
CA PRO A 45 7.75 0.38 -10.59
C PRO A 45 8.68 1.03 -9.56
N PHE A 46 8.22 1.25 -8.32
CA PHE A 46 9.04 1.88 -7.31
C PHE A 46 10.04 0.89 -6.72
N LEU A 47 11.33 1.23 -6.81
CA LEU A 47 12.41 0.52 -6.13
C LEU A 47 12.40 0.83 -4.64
N VAL A 48 11.51 0.18 -3.91
CA VAL A 48 11.37 0.34 -2.46
C VAL A 48 12.05 -0.81 -1.73
N THR A 49 12.90 -0.50 -0.76
CA THR A 49 13.60 -1.48 0.08
C THR A 49 13.11 -1.49 1.53
N LEU A 50 12.31 -0.49 1.93
CA LEU A 50 11.83 -0.31 3.29
C LEU A 50 10.30 -0.34 3.33
N LEU A 51 9.74 -1.11 4.29
CA LEU A 51 8.30 -1.24 4.49
C LEU A 51 7.61 0.11 4.68
N ILE A 52 8.18 1.00 5.50
CA ILE A 52 7.59 2.33 5.77
C ILE A 52 7.51 3.20 4.50
N LYS A 53 8.50 3.09 3.61
CA LYS A 53 8.49 3.80 2.32
C LYS A 53 7.41 3.22 1.40
N ALA A 54 7.25 1.90 1.40
CA ALA A 54 6.25 1.22 0.56
C ALA A 54 4.83 1.59 1.01
N TYR A 55 4.60 1.64 2.32
CA TYR A 55 3.36 2.14 2.91
C TYR A 55 3.07 3.59 2.52
N GLY A 56 4.04 4.49 2.65
CA GLY A 56 3.86 5.90 2.27
C GLY A 56 3.50 6.10 0.80
N ILE A 57 4.13 5.33 -0.11
CA ILE A 57 3.81 5.39 -1.54
C ILE A 57 2.43 4.78 -1.81
N ALA A 58 2.10 3.63 -1.21
CA ALA A 58 0.78 3.01 -1.32
C ALA A 58 -0.34 3.95 -0.86
N LYS A 59 -0.13 4.71 0.22
CA LYS A 59 -1.08 5.72 0.72
C LYS A 59 -1.28 6.87 -0.27
N ARG A 60 -0.20 7.37 -0.88
CA ARG A 60 -0.29 8.40 -1.93
C ARG A 60 -1.04 7.89 -3.16
N ILE A 61 -0.79 6.66 -3.58
CA ILE A 61 -1.52 6.02 -4.68
C ILE A 61 -3.01 5.87 -4.34
N GLU A 62 -3.34 5.44 -3.12
CA GLU A 62 -4.73 5.36 -2.66
C GLU A 62 -5.42 6.73 -2.71
N ALA A 63 -4.76 7.78 -2.24
CA ALA A 63 -5.29 9.15 -2.31
C ALA A 63 -5.52 9.62 -3.76
N MET A 64 -4.59 9.32 -4.67
CA MET A 64 -4.75 9.62 -6.10
C MET A 64 -5.95 8.86 -6.71
N LEU A 65 -6.12 7.58 -6.38
CA LEU A 65 -7.25 6.78 -6.88
C LEU A 65 -8.60 7.28 -6.35
N ILE A 66 -8.64 7.79 -5.12
CA ILE A 66 -9.84 8.44 -4.57
C ILE A 66 -10.10 9.78 -5.28
N GLY A 67 -9.04 10.57 -5.51
CA GLY A 67 -9.11 11.83 -6.27
C GLY A 67 -9.63 11.65 -7.69
N ASP A 68 -9.08 10.69 -8.45
CA ASP A 68 -9.48 10.34 -9.82
C ASP A 68 -10.98 9.95 -9.91
N ARG A 69 -11.49 9.27 -8.88
CA ARG A 69 -12.92 8.95 -8.78
C ARG A 69 -13.79 10.17 -8.52
N GLY A 70 -13.26 11.21 -7.88
CA GLY A 70 -13.93 12.49 -7.66
C GLY A 70 -13.93 13.39 -8.89
N THR A 71 -12.87 13.35 -9.72
CA THR A 71 -12.79 14.13 -10.98
C THR A 71 -13.59 13.54 -12.13
N SER A 72 -14.00 12.26 -12.04
CA SER A 72 -14.80 11.62 -13.09
C SER A 72 -16.30 11.96 -13.04
N GLY A 73 -16.74 12.74 -12.04
CA GLY A 73 -18.15 13.18 -11.88
C GLY A 73 -18.43 14.64 -12.28
N GLY A 74 -17.44 15.35 -12.83
CA GLY A 74 -17.55 16.76 -13.20
C GLY A 74 -17.51 16.99 -14.69
N ASN A 75 -18.43 16.39 -15.46
CA ASN A 75 -18.75 16.89 -16.79
C ASN A 75 -19.51 18.22 -16.62
N ILE A 76 -18.76 19.30 -16.40
CA ILE A 76 -19.19 20.65 -16.74
C ILE A 76 -18.34 21.04 -17.94
N TRP A 77 -18.87 20.78 -19.13
CA TRP A 77 -18.52 21.54 -20.32
C TRP A 77 -19.80 21.73 -21.14
N ILE A 78 -20.02 23.00 -21.48
CA ILE A 78 -20.94 23.64 -22.43
C ILE A 78 -22.45 23.62 -22.14
#